data_AF-A0A522WJY5-F1
#
_entry.id   AF-A0A522WJY5-F1
#
_cell.length_a   1.000
_cell.length_b   1.000
_cell.length_c   1.000
_cell.angle_alpha   90.00
_cell.angle_beta   90.00
_cell.angle_gamma   90.00
#
_symmetry.space_group_name_H-M   'P 1'
#
loop_
_entity.id
_entity.type
_entity.pdbx_description
1 polymer ?
#
loop_
_entity_poly.entity_id
_entity_poly.type
_entity_poly.pdbx_seq_one_letter_code
_entity_poly.pdbx_strand_id
1 'polypeptide(L)'
;KVFGMAFGVLLFMVLVKFSPRFSTTLEYQTDESAMGRLDVWGEALMSLKDNPIFGIGYEQFRQRFDIASHNSYIQTVTELGLLGLFIWLALFYFSLKNLNFINNHININDEKEISVISKSLQASLYAYLVGSYFSSSAYYVPLYMLFALAVIIQRMSGLSKKLHFKAGDIPAIFAIEISVLLFIHILTRTSS
;
A
#
# COMPACT_ATOMS: atom_id res chain seq x y z
N LYS A 1 15.46 -7.95 -3.63
CA LYS A 1 14.29 -8.73 -3.14
C LYS A 1 13.00 -7.88 -3.16
N VAL A 2 12.92 -6.74 -2.46
CA VAL A 2 11.75 -5.82 -2.50
C VAL A 2 11.49 -5.26 -3.91
N PHE A 3 12.54 -4.86 -4.64
CA PHE A 3 12.41 -4.37 -6.02
C PHE A 3 11.82 -5.43 -6.99
N GLY A 4 12.18 -6.70 -6.82
CA GLY A 4 11.64 -7.80 -7.64
C GLY A 4 10.19 -8.14 -7.30
N MET A 5 9.77 -7.90 -6.05
CA MET A 5 8.40 -8.12 -5.61
C MET A 5 7.49 -6.96 -6.02
N ALA A 6 7.98 -5.72 -5.90
CA ALA A 6 7.32 -4.54 -6.46
C ALA A 6 7.20 -4.64 -7.98
N PHE A 7 8.27 -5.04 -8.67
CA PHE A 7 8.25 -5.32 -10.11
C PHE A 7 7.31 -6.48 -10.46
N GLY A 8 7.28 -7.55 -9.67
CA GLY A 8 6.38 -8.69 -9.88
C GLY A 8 4.91 -8.32 -9.68
N VAL A 9 4.61 -7.45 -8.72
CA VAL A 9 3.26 -6.90 -8.47
C VAL A 9 2.86 -5.91 -9.56
N LEU A 10 3.78 -5.04 -10.00
CA LEU A 10 3.57 -4.14 -11.15
C LEU A 10 3.36 -4.94 -12.43
N LEU A 11 4.19 -5.95 -12.69
CA LEU A 11 4.08 -6.84 -13.83
C LEU A 11 2.79 -7.64 -13.78
N PHE A 12 2.40 -8.16 -12.62
CA PHE A 12 1.12 -8.85 -12.44
C PHE A 12 -0.06 -7.91 -12.70
N MET A 13 -0.04 -6.68 -12.18
CA MET A 13 -1.08 -5.67 -12.44
C MET A 13 -1.15 -5.27 -13.93
N VAL A 14 0.00 -5.13 -14.59
CA VAL A 14 0.09 -4.89 -16.04
C VAL A 14 -0.46 -6.07 -16.82
N LEU A 15 -0.08 -7.30 -16.48
CA LEU A 15 -0.55 -8.52 -17.15
C LEU A 15 -2.05 -8.75 -16.95
N VAL A 16 -2.59 -8.41 -15.78
CA VAL A 16 -4.03 -8.43 -15.51
C VAL A 16 -4.75 -7.41 -16.39
N LYS A 17 -4.23 -6.19 -16.57
CA LYS A 17 -4.79 -5.17 -17.48
C LYS A 17 -4.92 -5.68 -18.93
N PHE A 18 -3.95 -6.48 -19.39
CA PHE A 18 -3.93 -7.02 -20.77
C PHE A 18 -4.60 -8.41 -20.89
N SER A 19 -5.20 -8.95 -19.83
CA SER A 19 -5.90 -10.23 -19.89
C SER A 19 -7.27 -10.09 -20.57
N PRO A 20 -7.64 -10.98 -21.51
CA PRO A 20 -8.96 -10.98 -22.16
C PRO A 20 -10.14 -11.10 -21.19
N ARG A 21 -9.92 -11.68 -20.00
CA ARG A 21 -10.93 -11.75 -18.92
C ARG A 21 -11.12 -10.43 -18.19
N PHE A 22 -10.09 -9.58 -18.14
CA PHE A 22 -10.16 -8.25 -17.55
C PHE A 22 -10.80 -7.25 -18.53
N SER A 23 -10.47 -7.36 -19.83
CA SER A 23 -11.12 -6.56 -20.87
C SER A 23 -12.61 -6.85 -20.98
N THR A 24 -13.07 -8.10 -20.84
CA THR A 24 -14.51 -8.41 -20.83
C THR A 24 -15.20 -8.02 -19.52
N THR A 25 -14.47 -7.89 -18.40
CA THR A 25 -15.01 -7.30 -17.16
C THR A 25 -15.14 -5.79 -17.27
N LEU A 26 -14.26 -5.12 -18.03
CA LEU A 26 -14.38 -3.69 -18.39
C LEU A 26 -15.50 -3.45 -19.40
N GLU A 27 -15.70 -4.36 -20.35
CA GLU A 27 -16.74 -4.26 -21.40
C GLU A 27 -18.16 -4.57 -20.86
N TYR A 28 -18.27 -5.37 -19.80
CA TYR A 28 -19.52 -5.54 -19.01
C TYR A 28 -19.75 -4.41 -17.98
N GLN A 29 -18.79 -3.48 -17.83
CA GLN A 29 -18.81 -2.33 -16.91
C GLN A 29 -19.07 -1.00 -17.63
N THR A 30 -19.95 -1.00 -18.63
CA THR A 30 -20.73 0.20 -19.01
C THR A 30 -21.74 0.59 -17.92
N ASP A 31 -21.31 0.52 -16.66
CA ASP A 31 -22.05 0.89 -15.46
C ASP A 31 -21.35 2.12 -14.88
N GLU A 32 -22.11 3.20 -14.67
CA GLU A 32 -21.67 4.51 -14.15
C GLU A 32 -20.74 4.44 -12.93
N SER A 33 -20.75 3.32 -12.20
CA SER A 33 -20.01 3.14 -10.95
C SER A 33 -18.48 3.04 -11.10
N ALA A 34 -17.93 2.46 -12.17
CA ALA A 34 -16.48 2.24 -12.31
C ALA A 34 -15.78 3.36 -13.06
N MET A 35 -16.39 3.84 -14.15
CA MET A 35 -15.90 5.03 -14.88
C MET A 35 -15.96 6.27 -13.99
N GLY A 36 -17.05 6.49 -13.23
CA GLY A 36 -17.14 7.62 -12.30
C GLY A 36 -16.09 7.61 -11.18
N ARG A 37 -15.54 6.45 -10.82
CA ARG A 37 -14.46 6.37 -9.81
C ARG A 37 -13.13 6.88 -10.32
N LEU A 38 -12.76 6.59 -11.56
CA LEU A 38 -11.49 7.06 -12.13
C LEU A 38 -11.50 8.57 -12.31
N ASP A 39 -12.65 9.14 -12.67
CA ASP A 39 -12.86 10.59 -12.71
C ASP A 39 -12.72 11.20 -11.31
N VAL A 40 -13.40 10.64 -10.31
CA VAL A 40 -13.28 11.07 -8.90
C VAL A 40 -11.84 10.96 -8.38
N TRP A 41 -11.09 9.92 -8.76
CA TRP A 41 -9.67 9.81 -8.41
C TRP A 41 -8.83 10.89 -9.07
N GLY A 42 -9.14 11.22 -10.33
CA GLY A 42 -8.53 12.35 -11.04
C GLY A 42 -8.78 13.67 -10.32
N GLU A 43 -10.03 13.96 -9.96
CA GLU A 43 -10.41 15.16 -9.20
C GLU A 43 -9.76 15.20 -7.81
N ALA A 44 -9.73 14.07 -7.11
CA ALA A 44 -9.07 13.94 -5.81
C ALA A 44 -7.56 14.23 -5.90
N LEU A 45 -6.88 13.69 -6.92
CA LEU A 45 -5.48 14.01 -7.17
C LEU A 45 -5.27 15.48 -7.55
N MET A 46 -6.22 16.10 -8.26
CA MET A 46 -6.15 17.54 -8.56
C MET A 46 -6.31 18.40 -7.31
N SER A 47 -7.15 17.99 -6.35
CA SER A 47 -7.33 18.69 -5.07
C SER A 47 -6.06 18.74 -4.21
N LEU A 48 -5.12 17.83 -4.46
CA LEU A 48 -3.80 17.84 -3.80
C LEU A 48 -3.02 19.12 -4.08
N LYS A 49 -3.30 19.83 -5.19
CA LYS A 49 -2.66 21.12 -5.50
C LYS A 49 -2.95 22.19 -4.46
N ASP A 50 -4.11 22.12 -3.82
CA ASP A 50 -4.53 23.11 -2.83
C ASP A 50 -3.82 22.90 -1.50
N ASN A 51 -3.63 21.64 -1.09
CA ASN A 51 -2.98 21.27 0.18
C ASN A 51 -2.07 20.03 0.00
N PRO A 52 -0.90 20.16 -0.63
CA PRO A 52 -0.10 19.00 -1.05
C PRO A 52 0.55 18.24 0.12
N ILE A 53 0.88 18.94 1.20
CA ILE A 53 1.62 18.34 2.32
C ILE A 53 0.67 17.57 3.24
N PHE A 54 -0.45 18.20 3.61
CA PHE A 54 -1.36 17.70 4.66
C PHE A 54 -2.70 17.21 4.14
N GLY A 55 -3.01 17.39 2.85
CA GLY A 55 -4.29 17.00 2.28
C GLY A 55 -5.44 17.86 2.80
N ILE A 56 -6.66 17.37 2.59
CA ILE A 56 -7.91 18.08 2.93
C ILE A 56 -8.48 17.73 4.31
N GLY A 57 -7.93 16.71 4.99
CA GLY A 57 -8.34 16.29 6.33
C GLY A 57 -9.03 14.91 6.38
N TYR A 58 -9.01 14.31 7.57
CA TYR A 58 -9.61 12.99 7.85
C TYR A 58 -11.11 12.93 7.52
N GLU A 59 -11.53 11.86 6.86
CA GLU A 59 -12.92 11.59 6.40
C GLU A 59 -13.47 12.59 5.38
N GLN A 60 -12.65 13.53 4.89
CA GLN A 60 -13.09 14.53 3.92
C GLN A 60 -13.25 13.95 2.51
N PHE A 61 -12.63 12.82 2.19
CA PHE A 61 -12.81 12.21 0.87
C PHE A 61 -14.29 11.88 0.62
N ARG A 62 -14.91 11.15 1.57
CA ARG A 62 -16.32 10.77 1.45
C ARG A 62 -17.24 11.99 1.49
N GLN A 63 -16.91 13.01 2.29
CA GLN A 63 -17.70 14.23 2.37
C GLN A 63 -17.62 15.10 1.10
N ARG A 64 -16.51 15.03 0.37
CA ARG A 64 -16.25 15.85 -0.82
C ARG A 64 -16.80 15.22 -2.10
N PHE A 65 -16.69 13.89 -2.21
CA PHE A 65 -16.96 13.16 -3.45
C PHE A 65 -18.21 12.26 -3.35
N ASP A 66 -18.91 12.25 -2.22
CA ASP A 66 -20.11 11.44 -1.91
C ASP A 66 -19.97 9.92 -2.14
N ILE A 67 -18.75 9.44 -2.39
CA ILE A 67 -18.43 8.03 -2.62
C ILE A 67 -17.20 7.60 -1.82
N ALA A 68 -17.07 6.30 -1.59
CA ALA A 68 -15.82 5.74 -1.09
C ALA A 68 -14.78 5.70 -2.22
N SER A 69 -13.51 5.99 -1.90
CA SER A 69 -12.44 5.95 -2.90
C SER A 69 -12.28 4.57 -3.53
N HIS A 70 -12.58 3.49 -2.79
CA HIS A 70 -12.19 2.12 -3.09
C HIS A 70 -10.70 1.97 -3.40
N ASN A 71 -9.87 2.88 -2.89
CA ASN A 71 -8.42 2.86 -3.06
C ASN A 71 -7.77 3.64 -1.91
N SER A 72 -7.14 2.90 -1.01
CA SER A 72 -6.55 3.46 0.21
C SER A 72 -5.41 4.42 -0.10
N TYR A 73 -4.70 4.27 -1.22
CA TYR A 73 -3.63 5.19 -1.62
C TYR A 73 -4.20 6.55 -2.00
N ILE A 74 -5.27 6.57 -2.83
CA ILE A 74 -5.99 7.79 -3.19
C ILE A 74 -6.61 8.45 -1.96
N GLN A 75 -7.27 7.67 -1.10
CA GLN A 75 -7.84 8.17 0.14
C GLN A 75 -6.77 8.84 1.01
N THR A 76 -5.65 8.13 1.24
CA THR A 76 -4.57 8.60 2.11
C THR A 76 -3.92 9.86 1.57
N VAL A 77 -3.58 9.90 0.27
CA VAL A 77 -2.92 11.09 -0.31
C VAL A 77 -3.86 12.29 -0.36
N THR A 78 -5.15 12.07 -0.59
CA THR A 78 -6.12 13.16 -0.65
C THR A 78 -6.37 13.74 0.73
N GLU A 79 -6.61 12.90 1.74
CA GLU A 79 -6.97 13.34 3.08
C GLU A 79 -5.78 13.79 3.93
N LEU A 80 -4.63 13.14 3.79
CA LEU A 80 -3.44 13.40 4.62
C LEU A 80 -2.25 13.96 3.85
N GLY A 81 -2.38 14.15 2.53
CA GLY A 81 -1.34 14.68 1.67
C GLY A 81 -0.19 13.70 1.42
N LEU A 82 0.86 14.22 0.78
CA LEU A 82 2.09 13.47 0.53
C LEU A 82 2.76 13.03 1.83
N LEU A 83 2.70 13.85 2.88
CA LEU A 83 3.28 13.48 4.18
C LEU A 83 2.55 12.28 4.79
N GLY A 84 1.23 12.26 4.74
CA GLY A 84 0.44 11.14 5.24
C GLY A 84 0.70 9.86 4.46
N LEU A 85 0.74 9.94 3.12
CA LEU A 85 1.06 8.80 2.28
C LEU A 85 2.46 8.28 2.56
N PHE A 86 3.45 9.16 2.70
CA PHE A 86 4.82 8.81 3.07
C PHE A 86 4.87 8.03 4.39
N ILE A 87 4.22 8.54 5.45
CA ILE A 87 4.21 7.90 6.77
C ILE A 87 3.51 6.53 6.69
N TRP A 88 2.38 6.45 6.01
CA TRP A 88 1.61 5.22 5.85
C TRP A 88 2.43 4.14 5.11
N LEU A 89 3.12 4.50 4.02
CA LEU A 89 4.04 3.62 3.31
C LEU A 89 5.28 3.27 4.15
N ALA A 90 5.78 4.19 4.98
CA ALA A 90 6.89 3.93 5.88
C ALA A 90 6.55 2.84 6.90
N LEU A 91 5.32 2.81 7.43
CA LEU A 91 4.87 1.75 8.35
C LEU A 91 4.91 0.37 7.70
N PHE A 92 4.45 0.26 6.44
CA PHE A 92 4.61 -0.97 5.67
C PHE A 92 6.07 -1.31 5.43
N TYR A 93 6.86 -0.34 4.97
CA TYR A 93 8.27 -0.52 4.64
C TYR A 93 9.05 -1.07 5.83
N PHE A 94 8.96 -0.42 7.00
CA PHE A 94 9.69 -0.84 8.19
C PHE A 94 9.18 -2.17 8.74
N SER A 95 7.86 -2.42 8.73
CA SER A 95 7.30 -3.71 9.14
C SER A 95 7.81 -4.86 8.27
N LEU A 96 7.80 -4.69 6.94
CA LEU A 96 8.30 -5.69 6.01
C LEU A 96 9.82 -5.85 6.08
N LYS A 97 10.56 -4.76 6.27
CA LYS A 97 12.02 -4.78 6.48
C LYS A 97 12.39 -5.55 7.75
N ASN A 98 11.62 -5.34 8.82
CA ASN A 98 11.74 -6.04 10.09
C ASN A 98 11.45 -7.54 9.96
N LEU A 99 10.31 -7.92 9.37
CA LEU A 99 9.98 -9.33 9.14
C LEU A 99 10.99 -10.03 8.22
N ASN A 100 11.49 -9.33 7.18
CA ASN A 100 12.57 -9.83 6.35
C ASN A 100 13.85 -10.06 7.16
N PHE A 101 14.18 -9.17 8.07
CA PHE A 101 15.35 -9.32 8.93
C PHE A 101 15.23 -10.56 9.82
N ILE A 102 14.08 -10.76 10.48
CA ILE A 102 13.80 -11.95 11.30
C ILE A 102 13.92 -13.22 10.44
N ASN A 103 13.23 -13.26 9.29
CA ASN A 103 13.19 -14.42 8.41
C ASN A 103 14.57 -14.83 7.86
N ASN A 104 15.54 -13.91 7.80
CA ASN A 104 16.90 -14.21 7.35
C ASN A 104 17.89 -14.54 8.49
N HIS A 105 17.51 -14.30 9.75
CA HIS A 105 18.41 -14.45 10.90
C HIS A 105 17.94 -15.45 11.95
N ILE A 106 16.68 -15.89 11.89
CA ILE A 106 16.16 -16.89 12.81
C ILE A 106 16.56 -18.31 12.38
N ASN A 107 16.96 -19.14 13.36
CA ASN A 107 17.16 -20.56 13.12
C ASN A 107 15.81 -21.29 13.19
N ILE A 108 15.34 -21.79 12.06
CA ILE A 108 14.01 -22.44 11.96
C ILE A 108 13.92 -23.70 12.84
N ASN A 109 15.03 -24.39 13.08
CA ASN A 109 15.05 -25.61 13.89
C ASN A 109 14.78 -25.32 15.37
N ASP A 110 15.22 -24.15 15.85
CA ASP A 110 15.09 -23.76 17.25
C ASP A 110 13.80 -22.96 17.47
N GLU A 111 13.42 -22.13 16.50
CA GLU A 111 12.36 -21.11 16.64
C GLU A 111 11.29 -21.23 15.52
N LYS A 112 10.77 -22.45 15.35
CA LYS A 112 9.81 -22.77 14.28
C LYS A 112 8.57 -21.88 14.30
N GLU A 113 7.99 -21.66 15.48
CA GLU A 113 6.77 -20.87 15.65
C GLU A 113 6.97 -19.42 15.22
N ILE A 114 8.06 -18.78 15.66
CA ILE A 114 8.40 -17.41 15.30
C ILE A 114 8.63 -17.29 13.78
N SER A 115 9.32 -18.26 13.18
CA SER A 115 9.51 -18.31 11.72
C SER A 115 8.16 -18.39 10.97
N VAL A 116 7.24 -19.24 11.43
CA VAL A 116 5.91 -19.38 10.79
C VAL A 116 5.11 -18.09 10.94
N ILE A 117 5.02 -17.53 12.14
CA ILE A 117 4.27 -16.29 12.41
C ILE A 117 4.84 -15.12 11.60
N SER A 118 6.17 -14.96 11.57
CA SER A 118 6.83 -13.90 10.81
C SER A 118 6.57 -13.98 9.31
N LYS A 119 6.62 -15.18 8.72
CA LYS A 119 6.29 -15.41 7.30
C LYS A 119 4.81 -15.16 7.00
N SER A 120 3.92 -15.60 7.88
CA SER A 120 2.48 -15.35 7.74
C SER A 120 2.14 -13.87 7.82
N LEU A 121 2.68 -13.15 8.81
CA LEU A 121 2.55 -11.69 8.94
C LEU A 121 3.06 -10.96 7.70
N GLN A 122 4.20 -11.40 7.16
CA GLN A 122 4.76 -10.82 5.95
C GLN A 122 3.82 -11.02 4.75
N ALA A 123 3.27 -12.24 4.58
CA ALA A 123 2.29 -12.52 3.53
C ALA A 123 1.02 -11.66 3.70
N SER A 124 0.52 -11.52 4.94
CA SER A 124 -0.64 -10.68 5.25
C SER A 124 -0.42 -9.20 4.91
N LEU A 125 0.76 -8.65 5.22
CA LEU A 125 1.10 -7.26 4.89
C LEU A 125 1.20 -7.03 3.38
N TYR A 126 1.78 -7.98 2.63
CA TYR A 126 1.79 -7.90 1.16
C TYR A 126 0.37 -8.02 0.58
N ALA A 127 -0.46 -8.93 1.10
CA ALA A 127 -1.86 -9.05 0.70
C ALA A 127 -2.62 -7.76 0.99
N TYR A 128 -2.37 -7.11 2.12
CA TYR A 128 -2.98 -5.83 2.47
C TYR A 128 -2.54 -4.70 1.52
N LEU A 129 -1.25 -4.61 1.17
CA LEU A 129 -0.74 -3.63 0.20
C LEU A 129 -1.42 -3.77 -1.18
N VAL A 130 -1.57 -5.01 -1.66
CA VAL A 130 -2.26 -5.27 -2.94
C VAL A 130 -3.75 -4.97 -2.81
N GLY A 131 -4.41 -5.45 -1.75
CA GLY A 131 -5.83 -5.21 -1.48
C GLY A 131 -6.18 -3.72 -1.30
N SER A 132 -5.22 -2.91 -0.86
CA SER A 132 -5.37 -1.46 -0.68
C SER A 132 -5.64 -0.70 -1.98
N TYR A 133 -5.34 -1.29 -3.15
CA TYR A 133 -5.73 -0.72 -4.45
C TYR A 133 -7.23 -0.81 -4.75
N PHE A 134 -7.94 -1.71 -4.05
CA PHE A 134 -9.35 -2.05 -4.32
C PHE A 134 -10.26 -1.74 -3.12
N SER A 135 -9.71 -1.24 -2.02
CA SER A 135 -10.43 -0.99 -0.78
C SER A 135 -10.04 0.35 -0.14
N SER A 136 -10.99 0.97 0.57
CA SER A 136 -10.82 2.21 1.37
C SER A 136 -10.59 1.86 2.84
N SER A 137 -9.43 1.28 3.16
CA SER A 137 -9.16 0.72 4.48
C SER A 137 -7.93 1.34 5.16
N ALA A 138 -7.49 2.52 4.70
CA ALA A 138 -6.33 3.24 5.26
C ALA A 138 -6.40 3.42 6.78
N TYR A 139 -7.61 3.61 7.33
CA TYR A 139 -7.85 3.84 8.77
C TYR A 139 -8.35 2.61 9.53
N TYR A 140 -8.42 1.45 8.89
CA TYR A 140 -9.01 0.28 9.50
C TYR A 140 -8.06 -0.33 10.53
N VAL A 141 -8.57 -0.52 11.75
CA VAL A 141 -7.82 -1.04 12.91
C VAL A 141 -7.02 -2.33 12.61
N PRO A 142 -7.53 -3.31 11.84
CA PRO A 142 -6.77 -4.51 11.48
C PRO A 142 -5.39 -4.25 10.88
N LEU A 143 -5.22 -3.18 10.08
CA LEU A 143 -3.91 -2.84 9.53
C LEU A 143 -2.90 -2.51 10.63
N TYR A 144 -3.30 -1.66 11.56
CA TYR A 144 -2.45 -1.21 12.67
C TYR A 144 -2.16 -2.35 13.65
N MET A 145 -3.07 -3.32 13.79
CA MET A 145 -2.81 -4.57 14.50
C MET A 145 -1.70 -5.39 13.83
N LEU A 146 -1.67 -5.49 12.50
CA LEU A 146 -0.58 -6.18 11.78
C LEU A 146 0.77 -5.51 12.00
N PHE A 147 0.82 -4.17 12.01
CA PHE A 147 2.05 -3.44 12.34
C PHE A 147 2.51 -3.69 13.78
N ALA A 148 1.58 -3.66 14.74
CA ALA A 148 1.89 -3.97 16.13
C ALA A 148 2.43 -5.41 16.29
N LEU A 149 1.81 -6.39 15.64
CA LEU A 149 2.26 -7.78 15.64
C LEU A 149 3.65 -7.94 15.02
N ALA A 150 3.97 -7.18 13.96
CA ALA A 150 5.32 -7.18 13.38
C ALA A 150 6.38 -6.67 14.37
N VAL A 151 6.06 -5.69 15.21
CA VAL A 151 6.96 -5.22 16.28
C VAL A 151 7.06 -6.24 17.42
N ILE A 152 5.94 -6.86 17.81
CA ILE A 152 5.89 -7.87 18.88
C ILE A 152 6.77 -9.07 18.51
N ILE A 153 6.63 -9.60 17.28
CA ILE A 153 7.40 -10.77 16.86
C ILE A 153 8.91 -10.48 16.79
N GLN A 154 9.30 -9.23 16.49
CA GLN A 154 10.71 -8.83 16.58
C GLN A 154 11.24 -8.89 18.02
N ARG A 155 10.44 -8.47 19.00
CA ARG A 155 10.83 -8.55 20.42
C ARG A 155 10.90 -10.00 20.90
N MET A 156 9.96 -10.84 20.46
CA MET A 156 9.94 -12.27 20.79
C MET A 156 11.06 -13.05 20.14
N SER A 157 11.52 -12.65 18.94
CA SER A 157 12.57 -13.37 18.20
C SER A 157 13.90 -13.54 18.94
N GLY A 158 14.13 -12.80 20.04
CA GLY A 158 15.35 -12.90 20.84
C GLY A 158 16.64 -12.51 20.10
N LEU A 159 16.54 -12.04 18.85
CA LEU A 159 17.69 -11.72 18.02
C LEU A 159 18.50 -10.58 18.65
N SER A 160 19.77 -10.87 18.96
CA SER A 160 20.71 -9.90 19.53
C SER A 160 20.99 -8.74 18.58
N LYS A 161 20.96 -9.03 17.28
CA LYS A 161 21.14 -8.04 16.22
C LYS A 161 19.84 -7.28 16.01
N LYS A 162 19.91 -5.95 16.11
CA LYS A 162 18.76 -5.07 15.90
C LYS A 162 18.67 -4.59 14.46
N LEU A 163 17.45 -4.35 14.00
CA LEU A 163 17.24 -3.64 12.76
C LEU A 163 17.63 -2.17 12.95
N HIS A 164 18.51 -1.68 12.07
CA HIS A 164 18.88 -0.27 12.05
C HIS A 164 18.25 0.45 10.86
N PHE A 165 17.83 1.67 11.12
CA PHE A 165 17.54 2.65 10.08
C PHE A 165 18.80 2.86 9.24
N LYS A 166 18.63 2.87 7.92
CA LYS A 166 19.71 3.11 6.95
C LYS A 166 19.37 4.39 6.19
N ALA A 167 20.39 5.16 5.81
CA ALA A 167 20.20 6.37 5.01
C ALA A 167 19.43 6.11 3.70
N GLY A 168 19.53 4.90 3.14
CA GLY A 168 18.78 4.48 1.94
C GLY A 168 17.29 4.16 2.16
N ASP A 169 16.78 4.17 3.40
CA ASP A 169 15.38 3.84 3.68
C ASP A 169 14.44 4.96 3.22
N ILE A 170 14.78 6.22 3.54
CA ILE A 170 13.99 7.41 3.14
C ILE A 170 13.83 7.49 1.61
N PRO A 171 14.90 7.49 0.80
CA PRO A 171 14.75 7.58 -0.65
C PRO A 171 14.02 6.36 -1.24
N ALA A 172 14.12 5.18 -0.61
CA ALA A 172 13.34 4.02 -1.03
C ALA A 172 11.84 4.22 -0.81
N ILE A 173 11.43 4.81 0.31
CA ILE A 173 10.01 5.11 0.60
C ILE A 173 9.49 6.16 -0.38
N PHE A 174 10.23 7.25 -0.62
CA PHE A 174 9.86 8.24 -1.63
C PHE A 174 9.74 7.64 -3.04
N ALA A 175 10.65 6.74 -3.42
CA ALA A 175 10.56 6.08 -4.71
C ALA A 175 9.29 5.21 -4.83
N ILE A 176 8.89 4.53 -3.74
CA ILE A 176 7.63 3.76 -3.69
C ILE A 176 6.43 4.71 -3.81
N GLU A 177 6.42 5.79 -3.04
CA GLU A 177 5.36 6.81 -3.07
C GLU A 177 5.17 7.39 -4.47
N ILE A 178 6.25 7.85 -5.10
CA ILE A 178 6.23 8.36 -6.48
C ILE A 178 5.73 7.28 -7.44
N SER A 179 6.17 6.03 -7.29
CA SER A 179 5.73 4.92 -8.15
C SER A 179 4.22 4.66 -8.04
N VAL A 180 3.67 4.70 -6.82
CA VAL A 180 2.23 4.56 -6.56
C VAL A 180 1.46 5.70 -7.23
N LEU A 181 1.91 6.95 -7.02
CA LEU A 181 1.24 8.12 -7.60
C LEU A 181 1.30 8.13 -9.13
N LEU A 182 2.44 7.78 -9.72
CA LEU A 182 2.59 7.64 -11.17
C LEU A 182 1.67 6.55 -11.72
N PHE A 183 1.59 5.40 -11.05
CA PHE A 183 0.71 4.31 -11.46
C PHE A 183 -0.76 4.76 -11.46
N ILE A 184 -1.22 5.42 -10.39
CA ILE A 184 -2.61 5.89 -10.31
C ILE A 184 -2.87 7.03 -11.32
N HIS A 185 -1.90 7.91 -11.53
CA HIS A 185 -2.00 8.95 -12.56
C HIS A 185 -2.14 8.37 -13.97
N ILE A 186 -1.39 7.31 -14.29
CA ILE A 186 -1.52 6.61 -15.57
C ILE A 186 -2.90 5.94 -15.70
N LEU A 187 -3.39 5.29 -14.64
CA LEU A 187 -4.72 4.65 -14.65
C LEU A 187 -5.84 5.67 -14.93
N THR A 188 -5.81 6.81 -14.25
CA THR A 188 -6.80 7.88 -14.41
C THR A 188 -6.73 8.58 -15.77
N ARG A 189 -5.54 8.71 -16.37
CA ARG A 189 -5.38 9.29 -17.72
C ARG A 189 -5.76 8.36 -18.87
N THR A 190 -5.73 7.04 -18.68
CA THR A 190 -6.08 6.08 -19.74
C THR A 190 -7.58 5.81 -19.87
N SER A 191 -8.40 6.38 -18.98
CA SER A 191 -9.85 6.21 -18.93
C SER A 191 -10.64 7.41 -19.48
N SER A 192 -9.97 8.55 -19.67
CA SER A 192 -10.45 9.76 -20.36
C SER A 192 -10.11 9.74 -21.85
#